data_AF-A0A257M347-F1
#
_entry.id   AF-A0A257M347-F1
#
_cell.length_a   1.000
_cell.length_b   1.000
_cell.length_c   1.000
_cell.angle_alpha   90.00
_cell.angle_beta   90.00
_cell.angle_gamma   90.00
#
_symmetry.space_group_name_H-M   'P 1'
#
loop_
_entity.id
_entity.type
_entity.pdbx_description
1 polymer ?
#
loop_
_entity_poly.entity_id
_entity_poly.type
_entity_poly.pdbx_seq_one_letter_code
_entity_poly.pdbx_strand_id
1 'polypeptide(L)'
;MELDIIDVHFDLRDIKPKEIEEALEDPFSVRFLPDVDRADGEGRFYALGRTVGDRYLVLCFRTDGKATRVISARTMSEGEQRFYDRKYAELR
;
A
#
# COMPACT_ATOMS: atom_id res chain seq x y z
N MET A 1 -1.64 4.63 13.84
CA MET A 1 -2.13 5.19 12.57
C MET A 1 -3.58 4.75 12.43
N GLU A 2 -4.50 5.65 12.10
CA GLU A 2 -5.91 5.28 11.88
C GLU A 2 -6.15 5.02 10.39
N LEU A 3 -6.75 3.88 10.06
CA LEU A 3 -7.06 3.53 8.68
C LEU A 3 -8.46 4.03 8.28
N ASP A 4 -8.52 4.97 7.34
CA ASP A 4 -9.77 5.44 6.74
C ASP A 4 -10.10 4.58 5.51
N ILE A 5 -11.10 3.71 5.69
CA ILE A 5 -11.66 2.79 4.66
C ILE A 5 -13.11 3.14 4.32
N ILE A 6 -13.56 4.35 4.63
CA ILE A 6 -14.93 4.77 4.34
C ILE A 6 -15.05 5.08 2.84
N ASP A 7 -16.07 4.51 2.19
CA ASP A 7 -16.40 4.77 0.79
C ASP A 7 -15.23 4.48 -0.17
N VAL A 8 -14.58 3.34 0.03
CA VAL A 8 -13.48 2.88 -0.82
C VAL A 8 -13.97 2.31 -2.14
N HIS A 9 -13.14 2.43 -3.18
CA HIS A 9 -13.48 2.03 -4.55
C HIS A 9 -13.05 0.58 -4.89
N PHE A 10 -12.71 -0.24 -3.88
CA PHE A 10 -12.25 -1.62 -4.03
C PHE A 10 -13.03 -2.58 -3.10
N ASP A 11 -13.06 -3.87 -3.42
CA ASP A 11 -13.86 -4.86 -2.70
C ASP A 11 -13.21 -5.30 -1.38
N LEU A 12 -13.76 -4.82 -0.27
CA LEU A 12 -13.31 -5.16 1.08
C LEU A 12 -13.58 -6.63 1.48
N ARG A 13 -14.34 -7.40 0.68
CA ARG A 13 -14.54 -8.84 0.89
C ARG A 13 -13.37 -9.65 0.36
N ASP A 14 -12.71 -9.16 -0.69
CA ASP A 14 -11.51 -9.79 -1.26
C ASP A 14 -10.24 -9.34 -0.52
N ILE A 15 -10.10 -8.03 -0.28
CA ILE A 15 -8.97 -7.48 0.48
C ILE A 15 -9.51 -6.92 1.80
N LYS A 16 -9.25 -7.64 2.88
CA LYS A 16 -9.78 -7.28 4.20
C LYS A 16 -9.03 -6.06 4.74
N PRO A 17 -9.68 -5.18 5.52
CA PRO A 17 -9.03 -4.04 6.16
C PRO A 17 -7.74 -4.40 6.90
N LYS A 18 -7.76 -5.52 7.65
CA LYS A 18 -6.59 -6.02 8.36
C LYS A 18 -5.40 -6.32 7.44
N GLU A 19 -5.65 -6.87 6.25
CA GLU A 19 -4.58 -7.15 5.27
C GLU A 19 -3.94 -5.85 4.76
N ILE A 20 -4.72 -4.77 4.69
CA ILE A 20 -4.23 -3.45 4.30
C ILE A 20 -3.35 -2.86 5.40
N GLU A 21 -3.78 -2.97 6.67
CA GLU A 21 -2.96 -2.57 7.82
C GLU A 21 -1.65 -3.34 7.86
N GLU A 22 -1.70 -4.67 7.75
CA GLU A 22 -0.52 -5.54 7.73
C GLU A 22 0.45 -5.14 6.61
N ALA A 23 -0.06 -4.90 5.38
CA ALA A 23 0.79 -4.51 4.26
C ALA A 23 1.36 -3.08 4.40
N LEU A 24 0.65 -2.15 5.04
CA LEU A 24 1.15 -0.79 5.32
C LEU A 24 2.23 -0.80 6.41
N GLU A 25 2.10 -1.69 7.39
CA GLU A 25 3.02 -1.84 8.53
C GLU A 25 4.15 -2.84 8.28
N ASP A 26 4.18 -3.47 7.09
CA ASP A 26 5.27 -4.34 6.67
C ASP A 26 6.63 -3.63 6.80
N PRO A 27 7.55 -4.17 7.63
CA PRO A 27 8.88 -3.59 7.84
C PRO A 27 9.72 -3.48 6.57
N PHE A 28 9.40 -4.31 5.56
CA PHE A 28 10.10 -4.37 4.29
C PHE A 28 9.32 -3.72 3.15
N SER A 29 8.26 -2.99 3.48
CA SER A 29 7.45 -2.30 2.48
C SER A 29 8.28 -1.34 1.64
N VAL A 30 8.08 -1.41 0.33
CA VAL A 30 8.67 -0.45 -0.61
C VAL A 30 7.70 0.69 -0.82
N ARG A 31 8.07 1.89 -0.39
CA ARG A 31 7.24 3.10 -0.54
C ARG A 31 7.79 3.99 -1.63
N PHE A 32 6.89 4.44 -2.51
CA PHE A 32 7.19 5.40 -3.56
C PHE A 32 6.56 6.74 -3.19
N LEU A 33 7.39 7.78 -3.20
CA LEU A 33 6.96 9.16 -3.04
C LEU A 33 6.42 9.66 -4.39
N PRO A 34 5.32 10.44 -4.40
CA PRO A 34 4.88 11.08 -5.62
C PRO A 34 5.95 12.08 -6.11
N ASP A 35 6.34 11.96 -7.37
CA ASP A 35 7.26 12.87 -8.06
C ASP A 35 6.51 13.96 -8.86
N VAL A 36 5.17 13.99 -8.75
CA VAL A 36 4.32 14.85 -9.59
C VAL A 36 3.42 15.72 -8.72
N ASP A 37 3.55 17.03 -8.90
CA ASP A 37 2.60 18.01 -8.39
C ASP A 37 1.24 17.76 -9.05
N ARG A 38 0.28 17.33 -8.24
CA ARG A 38 -1.10 17.11 -8.69
C ARG A 38 -1.89 18.41 -8.58
N ALA A 39 -2.81 18.61 -9.53
CA ALA A 39 -3.69 19.78 -9.55
C ALA A 39 -4.62 19.87 -8.32
N ASP A 40 -4.89 18.74 -7.66
CA ASP A 40 -5.65 18.68 -6.41
C ASP A 40 -4.82 19.01 -5.16
N GLY A 41 -3.50 19.19 -5.30
CA GLY A 41 -2.57 19.47 -4.20
C GLY A 41 -2.35 18.30 -3.23
N GLU A 42 -2.94 17.13 -3.51
CA GLU A 42 -2.97 15.98 -2.59
C GLU A 42 -1.85 14.99 -2.92
N GLY A 43 -0.92 14.79 -1.99
CA GLY A 43 0.14 13.79 -2.13
C GLY A 43 -0.40 12.36 -2.10
N ARG A 44 -0.21 11.60 -3.19
CA ARG A 44 -0.56 10.18 -3.27
C ARG A 44 0.70 9.32 -3.24
N PHE A 45 0.78 8.49 -2.22
CA PHE A 45 1.87 7.55 -2.02
C PHE A 45 1.46 6.19 -2.57
N TYR A 46 2.47 5.41 -2.96
CA TYR A 46 2.30 4.01 -3.30
C TYR A 46 3.13 3.15 -2.36
N ALA A 47 2.59 2.02 -1.93
CA ALA A 47 3.32 1.02 -1.17
C ALA A 47 3.17 -0.37 -1.79
N LEU A 48 4.27 -1.10 -1.82
CA LEU A 48 4.31 -2.54 -1.99
C LEU A 48 4.55 -3.17 -0.62
N GLY A 49 3.65 -4.01 -0.16
CA GLY A 49 3.76 -4.67 1.14
C GLY A 49 3.25 -6.10 1.12
N ARG A 50 3.71 -6.88 2.10
CA ARG A 50 3.32 -8.27 2.32
C ARG A 50 2.51 -8.41 3.61
N THR A 51 1.41 -9.14 3.53
CA THR A 51 0.57 -9.45 4.69
C THR A 51 1.13 -10.63 5.49
N VAL A 52 0.65 -10.84 6.72
CA VAL A 52 1.03 -12.01 7.53
C VAL A 52 0.57 -13.31 6.87
N GLY A 53 -0.55 -13.25 6.14
CA GLY A 53 -1.11 -14.35 5.36
C GLY A 53 -0.45 -14.60 4.00
N ASP A 54 0.73 -14.02 3.76
CA ASP A 54 1.51 -14.19 2.52
C ASP A 54 0.84 -13.66 1.25
N ARG A 55 0.05 -12.58 1.37
CA ARG A 55 -0.45 -11.85 0.21
C ARG A 55 0.41 -10.63 -0.06
N TYR A 56 0.67 -10.38 -1.34
CA TYR A 56 1.44 -9.24 -1.80
C TYR A 56 0.49 -8.19 -2.35
N LEU A 57 0.45 -7.02 -1.71
CA LEU A 57 -0.49 -5.95 -2.04
C LEU A 57 0.21 -4.70 -2.56
N VAL A 58 -0.41 -4.07 -3.56
CA VAL A 58 -0.14 -2.70 -3.96
C VAL A 58 -1.21 -1.80 -3.38
N LEU A 59 -0.77 -0.74 -2.70
CA LEU A 59 -1.64 0.23 -2.08
C LEU A 59 -1.35 1.62 -2.65
N CYS A 60 -2.40 2.35 -3.02
CA CYS A 60 -2.35 3.78 -3.24
C CYS A 60 -3.07 4.46 -2.08
N PHE A 61 -2.41 5.38 -1.39
CA PHE A 61 -2.96 6.01 -0.21
C PHE A 61 -2.49 7.46 -0.09
N ARG A 62 -3.23 8.23 0.71
CA ARG A 62 -2.77 9.52 1.23
C ARG A 62 -2.68 9.42 2.75
N THR A 63 -1.80 10.21 3.34
CA THR A 63 -1.68 10.28 4.80
C THR A 63 -1.34 11.70 5.22
N ASP A 64 -1.90 12.13 6.35
CA ASP A 64 -1.56 13.38 7.03
C ASP A 64 -0.63 13.13 8.25
N GLY A 65 -0.13 11.90 8.40
CA GLY A 65 0.67 11.43 9.54
C GLY A 65 -0.15 10.94 10.74
N LYS A 66 -1.47 11.20 10.79
CA LYS A 66 -2.37 10.67 11.83
C LYS A 66 -3.30 9.60 11.26
N ALA A 67 -3.95 9.93 10.15
CA ALA A 67 -4.84 9.06 9.41
C ALA A 67 -4.24 8.70 8.05
N THR A 68 -4.53 7.48 7.60
CA THR A 68 -4.16 6.99 6.27
C THR A 68 -5.42 6.59 5.54
N ARG A 69 -5.71 7.28 4.44
CA ARG A 69 -6.85 6.97 3.57
C ARG A 69 -6.37 6.17 2.37
N VAL A 70 -6.93 4.97 2.24
CA VAL A 70 -6.61 4.06 1.14
C VAL A 70 -7.51 4.39 -0.04
N ILE A 71 -6.90 4.67 -1.18
CA ILE A 71 -7.59 5.07 -2.41
C ILE A 71 -7.78 3.86 -3.32
N SER A 72 -6.78 2.99 -3.39
CA SER A 72 -6.82 1.75 -4.16
C SER A 72 -5.99 0.67 -3.49
N ALA A 73 -6.47 -0.56 -3.54
CA ALA A 73 -5.77 -1.75 -3.08
C ALA A 73 -5.98 -2.88 -4.10
N ARG A 74 -4.91 -3.61 -4.42
CA ARG A 74 -4.97 -4.81 -5.26
C ARG A 74 -3.80 -5.75 -4.98
N THR A 75 -3.92 -6.99 -5.44
CA THR A 75 -2.78 -7.92 -5.49
C THR A 75 -1.69 -7.39 -6.42
N MET A 76 -0.42 -7.58 -6.05
CA MET A 76 0.73 -7.31 -6.90
C MET A 76 0.72 -8.17 -8.16
N SER A 77 1.06 -7.56 -9.29
CA SER A 77 1.41 -8.28 -10.51
C SER A 77 2.74 -9.02 -10.33
N GLU A 78 3.02 -9.97 -11.22
CA GLU A 78 4.27 -10.74 -11.18
C GLU A 78 5.52 -9.84 -11.25
N GLY A 79 5.48 -8.77 -12.05
CA GLY A 79 6.59 -7.82 -12.16
C GLY A 79 6.83 -7.05 -10.85
N GLU A 80 5.76 -6.67 -10.15
CA GLU A 80 5.83 -5.97 -8.87
C GLU A 80 6.32 -6.88 -7.75
N GLN A 81 5.86 -8.14 -7.72
CA GLN A 81 6.36 -9.14 -6.77
C GLN A 81 7.87 -9.36 -6.97
N ARG A 82 8.32 -9.58 -8.22
CA ARG A 82 9.75 -9.72 -8.52
C ARG A 82 10.54 -8.48 -8.10
N PHE A 83 9.97 -7.28 -8.21
CA PHE A 83 10.63 -6.05 -7.75
C PHE A 83 10.71 -6.00 -6.23
N TYR A 84 9.60 -6.30 -5.54
CA TYR A 84 9.53 -6.38 -4.09
C TYR A 84 10.55 -7.39 -3.55
N ASP A 85 10.62 -8.60 -4.12
CA ASP A 85 11.55 -9.65 -3.68
C ASP A 85 13.02 -9.25 -3.86
N ARG A 86 13.36 -8.55 -4.96
CA ARG A 86 14.70 -7.99 -5.12
C ARG A 86 15.03 -6.98 -4.03
N LYS A 87 14.10 -6.08 -3.72
CA LYS A 87 14.28 -5.10 -2.63
C LYS A 87 14.35 -5.75 -1.25
N TYR A 88 13.55 -6.77 -1.03
CA TYR A 88 13.60 -7.58 0.18
C TYR A 88 14.98 -8.27 0.34
N ALA A 89 15.54 -8.81 -0.74
CA ALA A 89 16.86 -9.44 -0.73
C ALA A 89 18.01 -8.45 -0.48
N GLU A 90 17.88 -7.18 -0.88
CA GLU A 90 18.86 -6.13 -0.57
C GLU A 90 18.91 -5.77 0.93
N LEU A 91 17.81 -6.00 1.66
CA LEU A 91 17.69 -5.69 3.10
C LEU A 91 18.12 -6.85 4.01
N ARG A 92 18.38 -8.02 3.43
CA ARG A 92 18.73 -9.27 4.13
C ARG A 92 20.23 -9.45 4.25
#